data_AF-A0A1S5VFR3-F1
#
_entry.id   AF-A0A1S5VFR3-F1
#
_cell.length_a   1.000
_cell.length_b   1.000
_cell.length_c   1.000
_cell.angle_alpha   90.00
_cell.angle_beta   90.00
_cell.angle_gamma   90.00
#
_symmetry.space_group_name_H-M   'P 1'
#
loop_
_entity.id
_entity.type
_entity.pdbx_description
1 polymer ?
#
loop_
_entity_poly.entity_id
_entity_poly.type
_entity_poly.pdbx_seq_one_letter_code
_entity_poly.pdbx_strand_id
1 'polypeptide(L)'
;MMCVMINYEKYRELHNTLDHHFEKLLIDQQISSTVLNNFRNFRRLSWALIFLVTIVTLITAGRPIISIISQYLNSGNPIIFPHFYPTLYPGFRFHFIIEFAATVPFFCVSPSMDSLFMMYIFQMSGQFREMSYRIMHIDQMGDDKIAIQQCVHQHQTMMRCRDMLQEIFGPILLWVVATNAISLCSLIFQLTQA
;
A
#
# COMPACT_ATOMS: atom_id res chain seq x y z
N MET A 1 5.48 -6.56 -7.19
CA MET A 1 5.12 -8.00 -7.27
C MET A 1 6.30 -8.94 -7.16
N MET A 2 7.38 -8.77 -7.93
CA MET A 2 8.54 -9.69 -7.90
C MET A 2 9.11 -9.89 -6.48
N CYS A 3 9.28 -8.83 -5.69
CA CYS A 3 9.78 -8.93 -4.31
C CYS A 3 8.89 -9.78 -3.38
N VAL A 4 7.57 -9.77 -3.60
CA VAL A 4 6.60 -10.56 -2.81
C VAL A 4 6.60 -12.01 -3.27
N MET A 5 6.69 -12.25 -4.58
CA MET A 5 6.77 -13.62 -5.12
C MET A 5 8.09 -14.31 -4.74
N ILE A 6 9.19 -13.58 -4.69
CA ILE A 6 10.50 -14.12 -4.29
C ILE A 6 10.50 -14.53 -2.80
N ASN A 7 9.82 -13.76 -1.94
CA ASN A 7 9.74 -14.04 -0.50
C ASN A 7 8.42 -14.69 -0.08
N TYR A 8 7.80 -15.45 -0.98
CA TYR A 8 6.44 -15.98 -0.76
C TYR A 8 6.31 -16.84 0.51
N GLU A 9 7.33 -17.63 0.86
CA GLU A 9 7.29 -18.45 2.08
C GLU A 9 7.29 -17.59 3.35
N LYS A 10 8.19 -16.59 3.43
CA LYS A 10 8.23 -15.63 4.55
C LYS A 10 6.96 -14.79 4.64
N TYR A 11 6.43 -14.38 3.49
CA TYR A 11 5.14 -13.69 3.40
C TYR A 11 4.00 -14.55 3.95
N ARG A 12 3.95 -15.84 3.60
CA ARG A 12 2.92 -16.78 4.07
C ARG A 12 3.05 -17.05 5.57
N GLU A 13 4.27 -17.23 6.08
CA GLU A 13 4.54 -17.38 7.51
C GLU A 13 4.08 -16.14 8.29
N LEU A 14 4.43 -14.94 7.80
CA LEU A 14 4.00 -13.67 8.37
C LEU A 14 2.47 -13.56 8.39
N HIS A 15 1.82 -13.79 7.24
CA HIS A 15 0.37 -13.68 7.10
C HIS A 15 -0.35 -14.64 8.06
N ASN A 16 0.01 -15.92 8.05
CA ASN A 16 -0.62 -16.92 8.92
C ASN A 16 -0.41 -16.61 10.41
N THR A 17 0.78 -16.13 10.79
CA THR A 17 1.10 -15.81 12.18
C THR A 17 0.28 -14.63 12.67
N LEU A 18 0.18 -13.55 11.88
CA LEU A 18 -0.58 -12.35 12.23
C LEU A 18 -2.09 -12.62 12.21
N ASP A 19 -2.58 -13.36 11.22
CA ASP A 19 -4.02 -13.62 11.05
C ASP A 19 -4.57 -14.48 12.19
N HIS A 20 -3.88 -15.58 12.52
CA HIS A 20 -4.25 -16.43 13.67
C HIS A 20 -4.27 -15.65 15.00
N HIS A 21 -3.30 -14.75 15.17
CA HIS A 21 -3.22 -13.90 16.35
C HIS A 21 -4.33 -12.84 16.36
N PHE A 22 -4.67 -12.27 15.21
CA PHE A 22 -5.74 -11.29 15.07
C PHE A 22 -7.13 -11.92 15.27
N GLU A 23 -7.35 -13.14 14.79
CA GLU A 23 -8.58 -13.90 15.04
C GLU A 23 -8.78 -14.15 16.54
N LYS A 24 -7.72 -14.54 17.26
CA LYS A 24 -7.76 -14.65 18.72
C LYS A 24 -8.10 -13.32 19.42
N LEU A 25 -7.59 -12.20 18.92
CA LEU A 25 -7.93 -10.87 19.45
C LEU A 25 -9.39 -10.49 19.22
N LEU A 26 -9.99 -10.93 18.11
CA LEU A 26 -11.38 -10.63 17.78
C LEU A 26 -12.38 -11.38 18.68
N ILE A 27 -11.99 -12.53 19.22
CA ILE A 27 -12.81 -13.34 20.14
C ILE A 27 -12.94 -12.64 21.51
N ASP A 28 -11.94 -11.88 21.94
CA ASP A 28 -11.99 -11.12 23.19
C ASP A 28 -12.90 -9.89 23.02
N GLN A 29 -14.09 -9.91 23.62
CA GLN A 29 -15.12 -8.88 23.44
C GLN A 29 -14.67 -7.46 23.85
N GLN A 30 -13.81 -7.35 24.86
CA GLN A 30 -13.36 -6.05 25.36
C GLN A 30 -12.33 -5.43 24.42
N ILE A 31 -11.36 -6.23 23.97
CA ILE A 31 -10.30 -5.80 23.05
C ILE A 31 -10.85 -5.63 21.62
N SER A 32 -11.76 -6.51 21.20
CA SER A 32 -12.40 -6.48 19.89
C SER A 32 -13.11 -5.15 19.63
N SER A 33 -13.89 -4.62 20.58
CA SER A 33 -14.56 -3.31 20.41
C SER A 33 -13.57 -2.16 20.16
N THR A 34 -12.43 -2.20 20.86
CA THR A 34 -11.37 -1.19 20.79
C THR A 34 -10.55 -1.31 19.50
N VAL A 35 -10.29 -2.54 19.04
CA VAL A 35 -9.63 -2.83 17.77
C VAL A 35 -10.55 -2.51 16.58
N LEU A 36 -11.83 -2.88 16.64
CA LEU A 36 -12.84 -2.63 15.61
C LEU A 36 -13.10 -1.13 15.40
N ASN A 37 -13.05 -0.33 16.47
CA ASN A 37 -13.16 1.13 16.33
C ASN A 37 -11.98 1.70 15.53
N ASN A 38 -10.75 1.25 15.83
CA ASN A 38 -9.59 1.61 15.02
C ASN A 38 -9.68 1.04 13.59
N PHE A 39 -10.29 -0.13 13.41
CA PHE A 39 -10.51 -0.73 12.10
C PHE A 39 -11.43 0.13 11.23
N ARG A 40 -12.42 0.81 11.82
CA ARG A 40 -13.25 1.79 11.10
C ARG A 40 -12.42 2.95 10.55
N ASN A 41 -11.48 3.47 11.35
CA ASN A 41 -10.56 4.53 10.91
C ASN A 41 -9.63 4.02 9.81
N PHE A 42 -9.07 2.83 9.97
CA PHE A 42 -8.25 2.16 8.96
C PHE A 42 -9.01 1.98 7.64
N ARG A 43 -10.25 1.48 7.71
CA ARG A 43 -11.12 1.29 6.55
C ARG A 43 -11.39 2.62 5.85
N ARG A 44 -11.62 3.69 6.60
CA ARG A 44 -11.81 5.04 6.04
C ARG A 44 -10.56 5.54 5.32
N LEU A 45 -9.37 5.33 5.89
CA LEU A 45 -8.09 5.68 5.25
C LEU A 45 -7.85 4.87 3.97
N SER A 46 -8.08 3.56 4.00
CA SER A 46 -7.94 2.70 2.82
C SER A 46 -8.93 3.10 1.71
N TRP A 47 -10.20 3.36 2.04
CA TRP A 47 -11.17 3.87 1.08
C TRP A 47 -10.78 5.23 0.49
N ALA A 48 -10.27 6.15 1.32
CA ALA A 48 -9.79 7.44 0.86
C ALA A 48 -8.61 7.29 -0.12
N LEU A 49 -7.65 6.39 0.17
CA LEU A 49 -6.53 6.09 -0.70
C LEU A 49 -7.00 5.50 -2.04
N ILE A 50 -7.90 4.51 -2.02
CA ILE A 50 -8.46 3.91 -3.24
C ILE A 50 -9.18 4.97 -4.08
N PHE A 51 -9.99 5.82 -3.45
CA PHE A 51 -10.70 6.89 -4.14
C PHE A 51 -9.76 7.91 -4.79
N LEU A 52 -8.72 8.35 -4.06
CA LEU A 52 -7.70 9.26 -4.60
C LEU A 52 -6.96 8.65 -5.79
N VAL A 53 -6.52 7.39 -5.68
CA VAL A 53 -5.84 6.69 -6.77
C VAL A 53 -6.75 6.52 -7.99
N THR A 54 -8.05 6.28 -7.77
CA THR A 54 -9.04 6.18 -8.84
C THR A 54 -9.17 7.50 -9.59
N ILE A 55 -9.28 8.63 -8.87
CA ILE A 55 -9.31 9.97 -9.47
C ILE A 55 -8.04 10.24 -10.29
N VAL A 56 -6.87 9.97 -9.72
CA VAL A 56 -5.59 10.18 -10.42
C VAL A 56 -5.54 9.35 -11.69
N THR A 57 -5.92 8.07 -11.62
CA THR A 57 -5.94 7.15 -12.78
C THR A 57 -6.87 7.65 -13.88
N LEU A 58 -8.06 8.15 -13.51
CA LEU A 58 -9.01 8.74 -14.46
C LEU A 58 -8.45 10.00 -15.13
N ILE A 59 -7.78 10.87 -14.38
CA ILE A 59 -7.15 12.08 -14.91
C ILE A 59 -6.01 11.72 -15.87
N THR A 60 -5.15 10.78 -15.49
CA THR A 60 -4.02 10.34 -16.33
C THR A 60 -4.50 9.63 -17.61
N ALA A 61 -5.56 8.82 -17.53
CA ALA A 61 -6.17 8.17 -18.69
C ALA A 61 -6.97 9.15 -19.58
N GLY A 62 -7.57 10.19 -18.99
CA GLY A 62 -8.34 11.20 -19.71
C GLY A 62 -7.47 12.19 -20.51
N ARG A 63 -6.28 12.53 -20.02
CA ARG A 63 -5.34 13.45 -20.69
C ARG A 63 -5.03 13.10 -22.16
N PRO A 64 -4.64 11.86 -22.52
CA PRO A 64 -4.38 11.52 -23.91
C PRO A 64 -5.65 11.59 -24.78
N ILE A 65 -6.82 11.21 -24.25
CA ILE A 65 -8.09 11.26 -24.97
C ILE A 65 -8.47 12.70 -25.32
N ILE A 66 -8.36 13.62 -24.36
CA ILE A 66 -8.63 15.05 -24.57
C ILE A 66 -7.68 15.64 -25.60
N SER A 67 -6.39 15.29 -25.53
CA SER A 67 -5.39 15.74 -26.51
C SER A 67 -5.70 15.26 -27.93
N ILE A 68 -6.13 14.01 -28.10
CA ILE A 68 -6.52 13.44 -29.41
C ILE A 68 -7.74 14.17 -29.98
N ILE A 69 -8.78 14.37 -29.16
CA ILE A 69 -10.01 15.05 -29.60
C ILE A 69 -9.69 16.49 -30.04
N SER A 70 -8.86 17.21 -29.28
CA SER A 70 -8.45 18.57 -29.62
C SER A 70 -7.67 18.63 -30.94
N GLN A 71 -6.78 17.67 -31.19
CA GLN A 71 -6.01 17.60 -32.44
C GLN A 71 -6.86 17.21 -33.65
N TYR A 72 -7.85 16.33 -33.45
CA TYR A 72 -8.80 15.95 -34.50
C TYR A 72 -9.71 17.12 -34.92
N LEU A 73 -10.12 17.95 -33.95
CA LEU A 73 -10.96 19.12 -34.22
C LEU A 73 -10.20 20.27 -34.92
N ASN A 74 -8.91 20.45 -34.63
CA ASN A 74 -8.13 21.59 -35.13
C ASN A 74 -7.36 21.35 -36.45
N SER A 75 -7.58 20.24 -37.16
CA SER A 75 -7.01 19.96 -38.50
C SER A 75 -5.48 20.13 -38.66
N GLY A 76 -4.72 20.02 -37.57
CA GLY A 76 -3.26 20.11 -37.58
C GLY A 76 -2.64 18.74 -37.85
N ASN A 77 -2.24 18.48 -39.09
CA ASN A 77 -1.34 17.36 -39.38
C ASN A 77 0.10 17.78 -39.04
N PRO A 78 0.90 16.96 -38.31
CA PRO A 78 0.60 15.63 -37.79
C PRO A 78 0.09 15.65 -36.33
N ILE A 79 -0.67 14.62 -35.97
CA ILE A 79 -1.16 14.37 -34.60
C ILE A 79 0.05 14.01 -33.72
N ILE A 80 0.54 14.96 -32.91
CA ILE A 80 1.61 14.74 -31.94
C ILE A 80 0.95 14.30 -30.64
N PHE A 81 1.05 13.00 -30.33
CA PHE A 81 0.63 12.50 -29.03
C PHE A 81 1.67 12.96 -27.99
N PRO A 82 1.29 13.75 -26.96
CA PRO A 82 2.16 14.03 -25.84
C PRO A 82 2.22 12.77 -24.98
N HIS A 83 3.03 11.82 -25.42
CA HIS A 83 3.33 10.58 -24.74
C HIS A 83 4.79 10.58 -24.31
N PHE A 84 5.13 9.71 -23.37
CA PHE A 84 6.51 9.52 -22.92
C PHE A 84 7.48 9.24 -24.08
N TYR A 85 6.96 8.68 -25.18
CA TYR A 85 7.66 8.56 -26.46
C TYR A 85 6.82 9.18 -27.59
N PRO A 86 7.24 10.31 -28.19
CA PRO A 86 6.58 10.84 -29.37
C PRO A 86 6.85 9.89 -30.54
N THR A 87 5.84 9.12 -30.97
CA THR A 87 5.98 8.20 -32.10
C THR A 87 5.09 8.63 -33.27
N LEU A 88 5.67 8.67 -34.47
CA LEU A 88 5.00 9.01 -35.73
C LEU A 88 4.50 7.77 -36.50
N TYR A 89 4.40 6.61 -35.83
CA TYR A 89 4.22 5.32 -36.50
C TYR A 89 2.75 5.01 -36.84
N PRO A 90 2.47 4.33 -37.99
CA PRO A 90 1.12 3.96 -38.45
C PRO A 90 0.37 2.93 -37.58
N GLY A 91 0.88 2.61 -36.38
CA GLY A 91 0.32 1.63 -35.42
C GLY A 91 -0.24 2.25 -34.13
N PHE A 92 -0.60 3.53 -34.12
CA PHE A 92 -0.98 4.30 -32.93
C PHE A 92 -2.08 3.64 -32.06
N ARG A 93 -3.08 2.99 -32.66
CA ARG A 93 -4.15 2.30 -31.93
C ARG A 93 -3.62 1.12 -31.12
N PHE A 94 -2.68 0.37 -31.69
CA PHE A 94 -2.04 -0.77 -31.01
C PHE A 94 -1.15 -0.30 -29.86
N HIS A 95 -0.40 0.77 -30.06
CA HIS A 95 0.44 1.34 -29.00
C HIS A 95 -0.42 1.84 -27.82
N PHE A 96 -1.50 2.56 -28.10
CA PHE A 96 -2.44 3.02 -27.08
C PHE A 96 -3.08 1.87 -26.30
N ILE A 97 -3.47 0.78 -26.97
CA ILE A 97 -4.01 -0.42 -26.31
C ILE A 97 -2.95 -1.08 -25.42
N ILE A 98 -1.72 -1.21 -25.91
CA ILE A 98 -0.61 -1.80 -25.13
C ILE A 98 -0.32 -0.96 -23.89
N GLU A 99 -0.30 0.36 -24.02
CA GLU A 99 -0.02 1.26 -22.92
C GLU A 99 -1.15 1.27 -21.88
N PHE A 100 -2.40 1.30 -22.32
CA PHE A 100 -3.54 1.15 -21.42
C PHE A 100 -3.52 -0.21 -20.72
N ALA A 101 -3.20 -1.29 -21.45
CA ALA A 101 -3.08 -2.63 -20.90
C ALA A 101 -1.92 -2.78 -19.92
N ALA A 102 -0.83 -2.03 -20.06
CA ALA A 102 0.30 -2.00 -19.11
C ALA A 102 0.01 -1.12 -17.89
N THR A 103 -0.71 -0.02 -18.09
CA THR A 103 -0.97 1.01 -17.08
C THR A 103 -2.02 0.57 -16.07
N VAL A 104 -3.12 -0.03 -16.52
CA VAL A 104 -4.22 -0.47 -15.63
C VAL A 104 -3.75 -1.45 -14.54
N PRO A 105 -3.01 -2.53 -14.84
CA PRO A 105 -2.49 -3.44 -13.82
C PRO A 105 -1.56 -2.75 -12.82
N PHE A 106 -0.73 -1.81 -13.28
CA PHE A 106 0.19 -1.06 -12.42
C PHE A 106 -0.57 -0.24 -11.37
N PHE A 107 -1.61 0.48 -11.82
CA PHE A 107 -2.49 1.27 -10.94
C PHE A 107 -3.36 0.42 -10.02
N CYS A 108 -3.70 -0.82 -10.37
CA CYS A 108 -4.42 -1.72 -9.46
C CYS A 108 -3.51 -2.34 -8.41
N VAL A 109 -2.30 -2.75 -8.81
CA VAL A 109 -1.38 -3.48 -7.94
C VAL A 109 -0.75 -2.56 -6.88
N SER A 110 -0.35 -1.34 -7.24
CA SER A 110 0.28 -0.40 -6.29
C SER A 110 -0.57 -0.11 -5.03
N PRO A 111 -1.81 0.39 -5.13
CA PRO A 111 -2.64 0.70 -3.96
C PRO A 111 -3.05 -0.56 -3.18
N SER A 112 -3.11 -1.71 -3.85
CA SER A 112 -3.36 -3.00 -3.19
C SER A 112 -2.20 -3.38 -2.29
N MET A 113 -0.95 -3.20 -2.76
CA MET A 113 0.24 -3.43 -1.96
C MET A 113 0.34 -2.49 -0.77
N ASP A 114 0.02 -1.21 -0.96
CA ASP A 114 0.01 -0.20 0.11
C ASP A 114 -1.05 -0.53 1.18
N SER A 115 -2.24 -0.93 0.75
CA SER A 115 -3.33 -1.33 1.65
C SER A 115 -2.98 -2.60 2.45
N LEU A 116 -2.32 -3.58 1.81
CA LEU A 116 -1.84 -4.79 2.49
C LEU A 116 -0.77 -4.46 3.54
N PHE A 117 0.19 -3.61 3.19
CA PHE A 117 1.21 -3.15 4.14
C PHE A 117 0.58 -2.43 5.34
N MET A 118 -0.36 -1.52 5.08
CA MET A 118 -1.09 -0.80 6.12
C MET A 118 -1.86 -1.78 7.03
N MET A 119 -2.45 -2.84 6.47
CA MET A 119 -3.16 -3.87 7.23
C MET A 119 -2.23 -4.63 8.19
N TYR A 120 -1.03 -5.01 7.75
CA TYR A 120 -0.06 -5.67 8.62
C TYR A 120 0.41 -4.78 9.76
N ILE A 121 0.68 -3.50 9.49
CA ILE A 121 1.00 -2.52 10.54
C ILE A 121 -0.16 -2.39 11.52
N PHE A 122 -1.39 -2.35 11.02
CA PHE A 122 -2.58 -2.28 11.86
C PHE A 122 -2.70 -3.49 12.78
N GLN A 123 -2.52 -4.71 12.25
CA GLN A 123 -2.55 -5.94 13.03
C GLN A 123 -1.46 -5.95 14.11
N MET A 124 -0.21 -5.58 13.76
CA MET A 124 0.88 -5.44 14.75
C MET A 124 0.57 -4.37 15.81
N SER A 125 -0.03 -3.24 15.43
CA SER A 125 -0.37 -2.17 16.36
C SER A 125 -1.46 -2.58 17.34
N GLY A 126 -2.48 -3.32 16.88
CA GLY A 126 -3.54 -3.86 17.72
C GLY A 126 -2.99 -4.85 18.74
N GLN A 127 -2.07 -5.69 18.30
CA GLN A 127 -1.33 -6.63 19.12
C GLN A 127 -0.47 -5.97 20.22
N PHE A 128 0.31 -4.92 19.89
CA PHE A 128 1.05 -4.17 20.90
C PHE A 128 0.14 -3.49 21.92
N ARG A 129 -1.02 -3.00 21.49
CA ARG A 129 -2.01 -2.39 22.39
C ARG A 129 -2.59 -3.41 23.37
N GLU A 130 -2.77 -4.64 22.92
CA GLU A 130 -3.21 -5.73 23.77
C GLU A 130 -2.16 -6.09 24.83
N MET A 131 -0.90 -6.25 24.44
CA MET A 131 0.20 -6.45 25.38
C MET A 131 0.30 -5.34 26.42
N SER A 132 0.18 -4.08 25.97
CA SER A 132 0.18 -2.92 26.86
C SER A 132 -0.99 -2.98 27.85
N TYR A 133 -2.17 -3.40 27.40
CA TYR A 133 -3.34 -3.55 28.27
C TYR A 133 -3.13 -4.66 29.31
N ARG A 134 -2.59 -5.82 28.91
CA ARG A 134 -2.27 -6.92 29.82
C ARG A 134 -1.25 -6.52 30.88
N ILE A 135 -0.18 -5.81 30.48
CA ILE A 135 0.84 -5.32 31.43
C ILE A 135 0.24 -4.31 32.41
N MET A 136 -0.64 -3.41 31.94
CA MET A 136 -1.29 -2.43 32.82
C MET A 136 -2.25 -3.05 33.83
N HIS A 137 -2.85 -4.20 33.53
CA HIS A 137 -3.80 -4.90 34.39
C HIS A 137 -3.21 -6.18 34.99
N ILE A 138 -1.88 -6.23 35.12
CA ILE A 138 -1.20 -7.45 35.58
C ILE A 138 -1.60 -7.83 37.00
N ASP A 139 -1.86 -6.84 37.85
CA ASP A 139 -2.31 -6.96 39.25
C ASP A 139 -3.67 -7.69 39.38
N GLN A 140 -4.44 -7.81 38.29
CA GLN A 140 -5.70 -8.55 38.23
C GLN A 140 -5.53 -9.99 37.73
N MET A 141 -4.36 -10.33 37.16
CA MET A 141 -4.02 -11.66 36.70
C MET A 141 -3.29 -12.37 37.85
N GLY A 142 -3.90 -13.36 38.48
CA GLY A 142 -3.39 -14.01 39.70
C GLY A 142 -2.01 -14.70 39.61
N ASP A 143 -1.29 -14.59 38.49
CA ASP A 143 0.12 -15.00 38.37
C ASP A 143 0.89 -14.06 37.43
N ASP A 144 1.46 -12.99 38.02
CA ASP A 144 2.24 -11.95 37.33
C ASP A 144 3.37 -12.53 36.47
N LYS A 145 4.05 -13.58 36.95
CA LYS A 145 5.20 -14.16 36.24
C LYS A 145 4.78 -14.79 34.92
N ILE A 146 3.64 -15.48 34.91
CA ILE A 146 3.12 -16.12 33.70
C ILE A 146 2.67 -15.05 32.70
N ALA A 147 1.99 -14.00 33.17
CA ALA A 147 1.55 -12.89 32.32
C ALA A 147 2.75 -12.16 31.67
N ILE A 148 3.81 -11.89 32.42
CA ILE A 148 5.05 -11.28 31.90
C ILE A 148 5.72 -12.22 30.88
N GLN A 149 5.86 -13.51 31.19
CA GLN A 149 6.48 -14.47 30.27
C GLN A 149 5.72 -14.57 28.93
N GLN A 150 4.39 -14.61 28.98
CA GLN A 150 3.57 -14.62 27.77
C GLN A 150 3.76 -13.34 26.95
N CYS A 151 3.75 -12.18 27.61
CA CYS A 151 3.95 -10.90 26.94
C CYS A 151 5.33 -10.79 26.27
N VAL A 152 6.39 -11.23 26.96
CA VAL A 152 7.76 -11.28 26.40
C VAL A 152 7.82 -12.22 25.19
N HIS A 153 7.19 -13.38 25.27
CA HIS A 153 7.17 -14.34 24.15
C HIS A 153 6.42 -13.80 22.92
N GLN A 154 5.28 -13.15 23.14
CA GLN A 154 4.54 -12.51 22.05
C GLN A 154 5.31 -11.32 21.47
N HIS A 155 6.00 -10.53 22.31
CA HIS A 155 6.85 -9.42 21.85
C HIS A 155 7.99 -9.93 20.96
N GLN A 156 8.66 -11.00 21.35
CA GLN A 156 9.70 -11.66 20.52
C GLN A 156 9.13 -12.11 19.17
N THR A 157 7.93 -12.70 19.17
CA THR A 157 7.26 -13.11 17.94
C THR A 157 6.97 -11.90 17.04
N MET A 158 6.55 -10.77 17.60
CA MET A 158 6.32 -9.55 16.81
C MET A 158 7.57 -8.92 16.26
N MET A 159 8.67 -8.95 17.02
CA MET A 159 9.97 -8.49 16.51
C MET A 159 10.38 -9.31 15.28
N ARG A 160 10.21 -10.63 15.33
CA ARG A 160 10.45 -11.50 14.17
C ARG A 160 9.52 -11.17 13.00
N CYS A 161 8.22 -10.95 13.25
CA CYS A 161 7.28 -10.54 12.21
C CYS A 161 7.65 -9.18 11.59
N ARG A 162 8.14 -8.24 12.39
CA ARG A 162 8.62 -6.92 11.92
C ARG A 162 9.87 -7.06 11.05
N ASP A 163 10.81 -7.93 11.42
CA ASP A 163 12.00 -8.19 10.60
C ASP A 163 11.62 -8.81 9.25
N MET A 164 10.68 -9.77 9.22
CA MET A 164 10.14 -10.32 7.98
C MET A 164 9.43 -9.26 7.12
N LEU A 165 8.63 -8.39 7.75
CA LEU A 165 7.96 -7.29 7.06
C LEU A 165 8.99 -6.31 6.45
N GLN A 166 10.04 -5.98 7.20
CA GLN A 166 11.10 -5.09 6.73
C GLN A 166 11.93 -5.72 5.61
N GLU A 167 12.20 -7.02 5.64
CA GLU A 167 12.92 -7.71 4.57
C GLU A 167 12.13 -7.69 3.25
N ILE A 168 10.80 -7.84 3.32
CA ILE A 168 9.93 -7.85 2.14
C ILE A 168 9.64 -6.44 1.63
N PHE A 169 9.23 -5.52 2.51
CA PHE A 169 8.76 -4.19 2.15
C PHE A 169 9.84 -3.10 2.22
N GLY A 170 10.95 -3.33 2.91
CA GLY A 170 12.04 -2.35 3.06
C GLY A 170 12.60 -1.87 1.71
N PRO A 171 12.98 -2.77 0.79
CA PRO A 171 13.43 -2.37 -0.54
C PRO A 171 12.35 -1.63 -1.35
N ILE A 172 11.09 -2.04 -1.20
CA ILE A 172 9.95 -1.39 -1.87
C ILE A 172 9.79 0.05 -1.38
N LEU A 173 9.84 0.26 -0.06
CA LEU A 173 9.73 1.59 0.54
C LEU A 173 10.90 2.49 0.15
N LEU A 174 12.13 1.97 0.17
CA LEU A 174 13.31 2.72 -0.29
C LEU A 174 13.16 3.16 -1.75
N TRP A 175 12.69 2.26 -2.61
CA TRP A 175 12.44 2.57 -4.01
C TRP A 175 11.39 3.68 -4.15
N VAL A 176 10.25 3.55 -3.46
CA VAL A 176 9.15 4.53 -3.50
C VAL A 176 9.60 5.92 -3.01
N VAL A 177 10.36 5.98 -1.91
CA VAL A 177 10.88 7.25 -1.39
C VAL A 177 11.85 7.90 -2.38
N ALA A 178 12.76 7.12 -2.97
CA ALA A 178 13.70 7.62 -3.96
C ALA A 178 12.99 8.14 -5.23
N THR A 179 12.03 7.39 -5.77
CA THR A 179 11.29 7.82 -6.97
C THR A 179 10.43 9.04 -6.70
N ASN A 180 9.81 9.13 -5.51
CA ASN A 180 9.05 10.32 -5.12
C ASN A 180 9.95 11.55 -4.97
N ALA A 181 11.14 11.41 -4.37
CA ALA A 181 12.09 12.51 -4.26
C ALA A 181 12.48 13.05 -5.64
N ILE A 182 12.88 12.17 -6.56
CA ILE A 182 13.24 12.54 -7.95
C ILE A 182 12.06 13.21 -8.65
N SER A 183 10.85 12.67 -8.48
CA SER A 183 9.63 13.20 -9.09
C SER A 183 9.30 14.60 -8.57
N LEU A 184 9.37 14.82 -7.26
CA LEU A 184 9.16 16.14 -6.65
C LEU A 184 10.20 17.15 -7.12
N CYS A 185 11.48 16.77 -7.18
CA CYS A 185 12.53 17.63 -7.72
C CYS A 185 12.26 18.02 -9.19
N SER A 186 11.82 17.06 -10.00
CA SER A 186 11.48 17.31 -11.42
C SER A 186 10.27 18.23 -11.56
N LEU A 187 9.24 18.06 -10.72
CA LEU A 187 8.05 18.91 -10.71
C LEU A 187 8.39 20.36 -10.30
N ILE A 188 9.23 20.54 -9.28
CA ILE A 188 9.68 21.87 -8.85
C ILE A 188 10.44 22.56 -9.99
N PHE A 189 11.32 21.85 -10.69
CA PHE A 189 12.05 22.38 -11.82
C PHE A 189 11.12 22.82 -12.96
N GLN A 190 10.15 21.98 -13.33
CA GLN A 190 9.16 22.30 -14.36
C GLN A 190 8.31 23.53 -13.98
N LEU A 191 7.88 23.63 -12.72
CA LEU A 191 7.13 24.79 -12.22
C LEU A 191 7.94 26.08 -12.19
N THR A 192 9.27 25.98 -12.06
CA THR A 192 10.16 27.15 -12.06
C THR A 192 10.44 27.66 -13.49
N GLN A 193 10.31 26.78 -14.49
CA GLN A 193 10.55 27.10 -15.90
C GLN A 193 9.27 27.51 -16.66
N ALA A 194 8.09 27.28 -16.08
CA ALA A 194 6.79 27.72 -16.57
C ALA A 194 6.49 29.18 -16.17
#